data_AF-A0A3D0QC56-F1
#
_entry.id   AF-A0A3D0QC56-F1
#
_cell.length_a   1.000
_cell.length_b   1.000
_cell.length_c   1.000
_cell.angle_alpha   90.00
_cell.angle_beta   90.00
_cell.angle_gamma   90.00
#
_symmetry.space_group_name_H-M   'P 1'
#
loop_
_entity.id
_entity.type
_entity.pdbx_description
1 polymer ?
#
loop_
_entity_poly.entity_id
_entity_poly.type
_entity_poly.pdbx_seq_one_letter_code
_entity_poly.pdbx_strand_id
1 'polypeptide(L)'
;LIERLWPKQPAVQFGIALVFLLVGYVVGFRIDGAGNGANGDVAQLRNEVVNMQRLVMLSLLKTESASERIRGANWSERINRPDTEVTSALFETLNYDPVVNVRLAALEALLKFYDQAEVKQGIISSLLRQSSPLVQLALIQVITTVHDAEAIAALNQLLKNKDLNKTVREHVEKRLKEMESQGM
;
A
#
# COMPACT_ATOMS: atom_id res chain seq x y z
N LEU A 1 -17.46 9.05 -67.14
CA LEU A 1 -17.07 7.66 -66.77
C LEU A 1 -17.73 7.17 -65.46
N ILE A 2 -18.22 8.06 -64.58
CA ILE A 2 -18.79 7.69 -63.26
C ILE A 2 -20.25 7.21 -63.36
N GLU A 3 -21.04 7.70 -64.33
CA GLU A 3 -22.46 7.30 -64.46
C GLU A 3 -22.68 5.86 -64.94
N ARG A 4 -21.65 5.18 -65.45
CA ARG A 4 -21.75 3.77 -65.88
C ARG A 4 -21.63 2.78 -64.73
N LEU A 5 -21.13 3.23 -63.57
CA LEU A 5 -20.92 2.40 -62.38
C LEU A 5 -22.11 2.43 -61.42
N TRP A 6 -23.11 3.29 -61.66
CA TRP A 6 -24.27 3.43 -60.78
C TRP A 6 -25.50 2.73 -61.36
N PRO A 7 -25.91 1.58 -60.81
CA PRO A 7 -27.07 0.86 -61.31
C PRO A 7 -28.36 1.67 -61.06
N LYS A 8 -29.18 1.86 -62.09
CA LYS A 8 -30.47 2.58 -62.02
C LYS A 8 -31.59 1.80 -61.33
N GLN A 9 -31.29 0.61 -60.79
CA GLN A 9 -32.25 -0.23 -60.09
C GLN A 9 -32.13 0.00 -58.57
N PRO A 10 -33.20 0.39 -57.88
CA PRO A 10 -33.16 0.73 -56.46
C PRO A 10 -32.69 -0.47 -55.61
N ALA A 11 -33.04 -1.70 -55.99
CA ALA A 11 -32.63 -2.91 -55.28
C ALA A 11 -31.10 -3.12 -55.25
N VAL A 12 -30.39 -2.81 -56.34
CA VAL A 12 -28.92 -2.97 -56.41
C VAL A 12 -28.22 -1.88 -55.60
N GLN A 13 -28.79 -0.68 -55.54
CA GLN A 13 -28.28 0.42 -54.71
C GLN A 13 -28.35 0.07 -53.22
N PHE A 14 -29.46 -0.53 -52.77
CA PHE A 14 -29.60 -1.02 -51.39
C PHE A 14 -28.57 -2.12 -51.07
N GLY A 15 -28.29 -3.03 -52.00
CA GLY A 15 -27.27 -4.07 -51.82
C GLY A 15 -25.87 -3.49 -51.63
N ILE A 16 -25.49 -2.52 -52.45
CA ILE A 16 -24.18 -1.85 -52.35
C ILE A 16 -24.07 -1.07 -51.02
N ALA A 17 -25.13 -0.34 -50.63
CA ALA A 17 -25.15 0.38 -49.36
C ALA A 17 -25.01 -0.55 -48.15
N LEU A 18 -25.68 -1.71 -48.17
CA LEU A 18 -25.58 -2.71 -47.11
C LEU A 18 -24.16 -3.28 -47.00
N VAL A 19 -23.51 -3.55 -48.15
CA VAL A 19 -22.12 -4.02 -48.18
C VAL A 19 -21.17 -2.98 -47.60
N PHE A 20 -21.30 -1.71 -47.99
CA PHE A 20 -20.48 -0.64 -47.42
C PHE A 20 -20.72 -0.44 -45.92
N LEU A 21 -21.96 -0.59 -45.46
CA LEU A 21 -22.29 -0.53 -44.03
C LEU A 21 -21.67 -1.68 -43.26
N LEU A 22 -21.75 -2.91 -43.79
CA LEU A 22 -21.13 -4.09 -43.17
C LEU A 22 -19.59 -4.01 -43.17
N VAL A 23 -18.99 -3.53 -44.26
CA VAL A 23 -17.54 -3.31 -44.32
C VAL A 23 -17.12 -2.21 -43.35
N GLY A 24 -17.85 -1.09 -43.32
CA GLY A 24 -17.63 -0.02 -42.35
C GLY A 24 -17.77 -0.51 -40.90
N TYR A 25 -18.76 -1.37 -40.62
CA TYR A 25 -18.97 -1.96 -39.31
C TYR A 25 -17.83 -2.91 -38.91
N VAL A 26 -17.41 -3.80 -39.80
CA VAL A 26 -16.30 -4.75 -39.55
C VAL A 26 -14.96 -4.03 -39.40
N VAL A 27 -14.70 -3.02 -40.24
CA VAL A 27 -13.49 -2.20 -40.17
C VAL A 27 -13.51 -1.33 -38.91
N GLY A 28 -14.64 -0.71 -38.58
CA GLY A 28 -14.84 0.04 -37.35
C GLY A 28 -14.60 -0.81 -36.11
N PHE A 29 -15.17 -2.02 -36.05
CA PHE A 29 -14.97 -2.94 -34.94
C PHE A 29 -13.53 -3.46 -34.82
N ARG A 30 -12.81 -3.60 -35.95
CA ARG A 30 -11.37 -3.94 -35.97
C ARG A 30 -10.49 -2.78 -35.49
N ILE A 31 -10.90 -1.54 -35.68
CA ILE A 31 -10.17 -0.34 -35.23
C ILE A 31 -10.49 -0.02 -33.76
N ASP A 32 -11.73 -0.21 -33.31
CA ASP A 32 -12.11 -0.08 -31.89
C ASP A 32 -11.43 -1.13 -31.00
N GLY A 33 -11.17 -2.34 -31.52
CA GLY A 33 -10.35 -3.34 -30.84
C GLY A 33 -8.88 -2.93 -30.64
N ALA A 34 -8.40 -1.91 -31.35
CA ALA A 34 -7.08 -1.30 -31.15
C ALA A 34 -7.13 -0.08 -30.18
N GLY A 35 -8.31 0.24 -29.62
CA GLY A 35 -8.54 1.30 -28.64
C GLY A 35 -7.97 1.04 -27.24
N ASN A 36 -7.01 0.12 -27.09
CA ASN A 36 -6.28 -0.10 -25.85
C ASN A 36 -5.32 1.05 -25.46
N GLY A 37 -5.12 2.05 -26.33
CA GLY A 37 -4.24 3.20 -26.06
C GLY A 37 -4.70 4.11 -24.92
N ALA A 38 -5.99 4.47 -24.86
CA ALA A 38 -6.50 5.40 -23.85
C ALA A 38 -6.42 4.83 -22.42
N ASN A 39 -6.62 3.52 -22.25
CA ASN A 39 -6.46 2.85 -20.95
C ASN A 39 -4.97 2.65 -20.58
N GLY A 40 -4.10 2.45 -21.57
CA GLY A 40 -2.65 2.36 -21.39
C GLY A 40 -2.05 3.67 -20.88
N ASP A 41 -2.43 4.80 -21.46
CA ASP A 41 -1.92 6.13 -21.08
C ASP A 41 -2.32 6.48 -19.63
N VAL A 42 -3.56 6.20 -19.24
CA VAL A 42 -4.04 6.43 -17.86
C VAL A 42 -3.34 5.50 -16.86
N ALA A 43 -3.10 4.23 -17.22
CA ALA A 43 -2.35 3.30 -16.38
C ALA A 43 -0.89 3.72 -16.21
N GLN A 44 -0.25 4.21 -17.28
CA GLN A 44 1.12 4.72 -17.25
C GLN A 44 1.24 5.97 -16.39
N LEU A 45 0.32 6.94 -16.55
CA LEU A 45 0.29 8.16 -15.73
C LEU A 45 0.09 7.85 -14.24
N ARG A 46 -0.77 6.87 -13.90
CA ARG A 46 -0.95 6.43 -12.51
C ARG A 46 0.34 5.85 -11.92
N ASN A 47 1.06 5.03 -12.69
CA ASN A 47 2.33 4.47 -12.24
C ASN A 47 3.39 5.55 -12.04
N GLU A 48 3.43 6.57 -12.92
CA GLU A 48 4.36 7.70 -12.76
C GLU A 48 4.07 8.50 -11.48
N VAL A 49 2.80 8.79 -11.19
CA VAL A 49 2.41 9.47 -9.95
C VAL A 49 2.83 8.66 -8.72
N VAL A 50 2.63 7.34 -8.73
CA VAL A 50 3.07 6.47 -7.63
C VAL A 50 4.60 6.49 -7.48
N ASN A 51 5.34 6.44 -8.59
CA ASN A 51 6.81 6.54 -8.57
C ASN A 51 7.29 7.88 -8.01
N MET A 52 6.66 8.99 -8.43
CA MET A 52 6.96 10.32 -7.88
C MET A 52 6.67 10.39 -6.37
N GLN A 53 5.54 9.84 -5.93
CA GLN A 53 5.19 9.77 -4.51
C GLN A 53 6.23 8.98 -3.71
N ARG A 54 6.68 7.83 -4.24
CA ARG A 54 7.75 7.02 -3.65
C ARG A 54 9.03 7.83 -3.50
N LEU A 55 9.47 8.50 -4.56
CA LEU A 55 10.71 9.30 -4.54
C LEU A 55 10.66 10.42 -3.51
N VAL A 56 9.54 11.16 -3.43
CA VAL A 56 9.36 12.23 -2.43
C VAL A 56 9.40 11.69 -1.01
N MET A 57 8.69 10.58 -0.75
CA MET A 57 8.74 9.91 0.55
C MET A 57 10.18 9.54 0.92
N LEU A 58 10.87 8.82 0.05
CA LEU A 58 12.22 8.32 0.31
C LEU A 58 13.23 9.46 0.46
N SER A 59 13.09 10.53 -0.31
CA SER A 59 13.95 11.71 -0.17
C SER A 59 13.73 12.39 1.19
N LEU A 60 12.48 12.53 1.62
CA LEU A 60 12.12 13.11 2.91
C LEU A 60 12.60 12.23 4.08
N LEU A 61 12.54 10.90 3.96
CA LEU A 61 13.03 9.99 5.00
C LEU A 61 14.55 10.02 5.18
N LYS A 62 15.31 10.43 4.15
CA LYS A 62 16.77 10.46 4.19
C LYS A 62 17.36 11.81 4.64
N THR A 63 16.52 12.78 5.00
CA THR A 63 16.98 14.11 5.44
C THR A 63 17.49 14.09 6.88
N GLU A 64 18.36 15.04 7.22
CA GLU A 64 18.85 15.24 8.60
C GLU A 64 17.77 15.73 9.57
N SER A 65 16.77 16.47 9.06
CA SER A 65 15.72 17.03 9.91
C SER A 65 14.65 16.00 10.27
N ALA A 66 14.45 15.79 11.57
CA ALA A 66 13.42 14.89 12.07
C ALA A 66 12.00 15.28 11.61
N SER A 67 11.72 16.59 11.49
CA SER A 67 10.41 17.05 11.01
C SER A 67 10.17 16.67 9.55
N GLU A 68 11.21 16.65 8.74
CA GLU A 68 11.14 16.25 7.34
C GLU A 68 10.99 14.74 7.20
N ARG A 69 11.69 13.95 8.00
CA ARG A 69 11.50 12.50 8.05
C ARG A 69 10.09 12.11 8.50
N ILE A 70 9.52 12.82 9.49
CA ILE A 70 8.09 12.64 9.85
C ILE A 70 7.19 12.95 8.65
N ARG A 71 7.45 14.04 7.92
CA ARG A 71 6.69 14.34 6.69
C ARG A 71 6.85 13.23 5.64
N GLY A 72 8.04 12.64 5.53
CA GLY A 72 8.31 11.50 4.64
C GLY A 72 7.46 10.28 5.01
N ALA A 73 7.45 9.89 6.29
CA ALA A 73 6.61 8.81 6.78
C ALA A 73 5.12 9.09 6.47
N ASN A 74 4.63 10.29 6.79
CA ASN A 74 3.24 10.67 6.51
C ASN A 74 2.94 10.80 5.01
N TRP A 75 3.95 10.99 4.15
CA TRP A 75 3.77 11.04 2.71
C TRP A 75 3.45 9.66 2.11
N SER A 76 3.99 8.61 2.72
CA SER A 76 3.74 7.21 2.32
C SER A 76 2.25 6.86 2.33
N GLU A 77 1.47 7.57 3.14
CA GLU A 77 0.02 7.46 3.22
C GLU A 77 -0.73 7.72 1.92
N ARG A 78 -0.11 8.45 0.98
CA ARG A 78 -0.69 8.74 -0.34
C ARG A 78 -0.51 7.58 -1.31
N ILE A 79 0.29 6.58 -0.95
CA ILE A 79 0.59 5.40 -1.75
C ILE A 79 -0.42 4.31 -1.36
N ASN A 80 -1.38 4.02 -2.25
CA ASN A 80 -2.42 3.02 -1.97
C ASN A 80 -1.88 1.58 -1.86
N ARG A 81 -0.85 1.26 -2.65
CA ARG A 81 -0.20 -0.06 -2.65
C ARG A 81 1.31 0.16 -2.55
N PRO A 82 1.89 0.05 -1.34
CA PRO A 82 3.31 0.18 -1.18
C PRO A 82 3.98 -1.03 -1.83
N ASP A 83 5.13 -0.81 -2.44
CA ASP A 83 6.00 -1.91 -2.80
C ASP A 83 6.95 -2.25 -1.64
N THR A 84 7.79 -3.25 -1.87
CA THR A 84 8.77 -3.71 -0.89
C THR A 84 9.70 -2.57 -0.47
N GLU A 85 10.13 -1.69 -1.38
CA GLU A 85 11.03 -0.59 -1.04
C GLU A 85 10.40 0.40 -0.05
N VAL A 86 9.15 0.80 -0.28
CA VAL A 86 8.38 1.66 0.63
C VAL A 86 8.25 1.02 2.01
N THR A 87 7.81 -0.24 2.06
CA THR A 87 7.64 -0.95 3.35
C THR A 87 8.97 -1.14 4.09
N SER A 88 10.04 -1.52 3.39
CA SER A 88 11.37 -1.68 3.97
C SER A 88 11.90 -0.37 4.54
N ALA A 89 11.75 0.75 3.83
CA ALA A 89 12.18 2.05 4.32
C ALA A 89 11.41 2.47 5.60
N LEU A 90 10.11 2.20 5.67
CA LEU A 90 9.31 2.47 6.87
C LEU A 90 9.74 1.58 8.05
N PHE A 91 10.01 0.29 7.82
CA PHE A 91 10.52 -0.59 8.86
C PHE A 91 11.92 -0.22 9.34
N GLU A 92 12.81 0.18 8.43
CA GLU A 92 14.12 0.72 8.78
C GLU A 92 13.97 1.96 9.66
N THR A 93 13.09 2.88 9.26
CA THR A 93 12.77 4.09 10.02
C THR A 93 12.21 3.73 11.40
N LEU A 94 11.24 2.83 11.50
CA LEU A 94 10.64 2.37 12.76
C LEU A 94 11.68 1.74 13.71
N ASN A 95 12.61 0.97 13.17
CA ASN A 95 13.56 0.20 13.98
C ASN A 95 14.80 1.01 14.36
N TYR A 96 15.22 1.98 13.53
CA TYR A 96 16.54 2.56 13.63
C TYR A 96 16.58 4.09 13.64
N ASP A 97 15.48 4.81 13.38
CA ASP A 97 15.53 6.27 13.44
C ASP A 97 15.89 6.74 14.87
N PRO A 98 16.89 7.63 15.02
CA PRO A 98 17.31 8.10 16.34
C PRO A 98 16.19 8.81 17.08
N VAL A 99 15.26 9.46 16.37
CA VAL A 99 14.18 10.25 16.95
C VAL A 99 12.93 9.40 17.13
N VAL A 100 12.49 9.26 18.38
CA VAL A 100 11.30 8.48 18.77
C VAL A 100 10.06 8.88 17.97
N ASN A 101 9.84 10.19 17.76
CA ASN A 101 8.66 10.66 17.02
C ASN A 101 8.68 10.25 15.54
N VAL A 102 9.86 10.13 14.93
CA VAL A 102 9.97 9.64 13.55
C VAL A 102 9.64 8.15 13.50
N ARG A 103 10.10 7.37 14.49
CA ARG A 103 9.72 5.94 14.63
C ARG A 103 8.21 5.76 14.78
N LEU A 104 7.55 6.59 15.59
CA LEU A 104 6.10 6.56 15.75
C LEU A 104 5.36 6.93 14.46
N ALA A 105 5.82 7.95 13.73
CA ALA A 105 5.25 8.30 12.43
C ALA A 105 5.40 7.16 11.41
N ALA A 106 6.54 6.46 11.42
CA ALA A 106 6.75 5.29 10.58
C ALA A 106 5.82 4.11 10.95
N LEU A 107 5.60 3.88 12.26
CA LEU A 107 4.60 2.91 12.71
C LEU A 107 3.21 3.28 12.21
N GLU A 108 2.78 4.53 12.38
CA GLU A 108 1.45 5.02 11.94
C GLU A 108 1.26 4.83 10.44
N ALA A 109 2.28 5.15 9.64
CA ALA A 109 2.29 4.88 8.20
C ALA A 109 2.14 3.39 7.87
N LEU A 110 2.85 2.50 8.58
CA LEU A 110 2.75 1.05 8.38
C LEU A 110 1.35 0.51 8.70
N LEU A 111 0.60 1.14 9.61
CA LEU A 111 -0.75 0.69 9.96
C LEU A 111 -1.73 0.75 8.78
N LYS A 112 -1.49 1.61 7.79
CA LYS A 112 -2.31 1.65 6.57
C LYS A 112 -2.20 0.37 5.74
N PHE A 113 -1.17 -0.41 5.98
CA PHE A 113 -0.85 -1.64 5.26
C PHE A 113 -0.94 -2.86 6.17
N TYR A 114 -1.54 -2.74 7.36
CA TYR A 114 -1.61 -3.80 8.38
C TYR A 114 -2.34 -5.07 7.92
N ASP A 115 -3.20 -4.96 6.91
CA ASP A 115 -3.88 -6.10 6.30
C ASP A 115 -2.92 -7.01 5.50
N GLN A 116 -1.73 -6.52 5.14
CA GLN A 116 -0.69 -7.34 4.51
C GLN A 116 0.02 -8.17 5.58
N ALA A 117 0.09 -9.48 5.36
CA ALA A 117 0.65 -10.43 6.32
C ALA A 117 2.11 -10.10 6.67
N GLU A 118 2.89 -9.68 5.68
CA GLU A 118 4.30 -9.29 5.82
C GLU A 118 4.45 -8.06 6.72
N VAL A 119 3.56 -7.08 6.59
CA VAL A 119 3.58 -5.85 7.41
C VAL A 119 3.19 -6.17 8.85
N LYS A 120 2.15 -7.01 9.05
CA LYS A 120 1.77 -7.47 10.38
C LYS A 120 2.93 -8.19 11.08
N GLN A 121 3.55 -9.15 10.41
CA GLN A 121 4.72 -9.88 10.95
C GLN A 121 5.90 -8.96 11.24
N GLY A 122 6.15 -7.98 10.36
CA GLY A 122 7.17 -6.96 10.56
C GLY A 122 6.94 -6.14 11.82
N ILE A 123 5.70 -5.70 12.07
CA ILE A 123 5.32 -4.93 13.27
C ILE A 123 5.52 -5.76 14.54
N ILE A 124 5.08 -7.02 14.55
CA ILE A 124 5.29 -7.95 15.68
C ILE A 124 6.79 -8.13 15.95
N SER A 125 7.57 -8.35 14.90
CA SER A 125 9.03 -8.53 14.98
C SER A 125 9.77 -7.28 15.43
N SER A 126 9.24 -6.10 15.13
CA SER A 126 9.80 -4.82 15.55
C SER A 126 9.72 -4.61 17.07
N LEU A 127 8.75 -5.22 17.77
CA LEU A 127 8.55 -5.03 19.21
C LEU A 127 9.82 -5.29 20.02
N LEU A 128 10.49 -6.42 19.75
CA LEU A 128 11.67 -6.86 20.49
C LEU A 128 12.93 -6.07 20.14
N ARG A 129 12.89 -5.28 19.05
CA ARG A 129 14.01 -4.44 18.60
C ARG A 129 13.98 -3.05 19.24
N GLN A 130 12.84 -2.63 19.78
CA GLN A 130 12.68 -1.28 20.29
C GLN A 130 13.35 -1.10 21.65
N SER A 131 14.16 -0.05 21.75
CA SER A 131 14.74 0.43 23.00
C SER A 131 13.88 1.48 23.71
N SER A 132 12.98 2.15 22.98
CA SER A 132 12.14 3.21 23.53
C SER A 132 10.87 2.61 24.15
N PRO A 133 10.60 2.83 25.45
CA PRO A 133 9.35 2.40 26.09
C PRO A 133 8.11 2.95 25.39
N LEU A 134 8.18 4.16 24.85
CA LEU A 134 7.07 4.79 24.13
C LEU A 134 6.73 4.04 22.84
N VAL A 135 7.74 3.63 22.07
CA VAL A 135 7.53 2.86 20.83
C VAL A 135 7.08 1.44 21.14
N GLN A 136 7.61 0.82 22.20
CA GLN A 136 7.13 -0.49 22.67
C GLN A 136 5.65 -0.45 23.01
N LEU A 137 5.18 0.55 23.78
CA LEU A 137 3.77 0.70 24.13
C LEU A 137 2.89 0.88 22.88
N ALA A 138 3.33 1.69 21.92
CA ALA A 138 2.60 1.88 20.67
C ALA A 138 2.49 0.57 19.87
N LEU A 139 3.57 -0.20 19.76
CA LEU A 139 3.56 -1.52 19.10
C LEU A 139 2.66 -2.51 19.83
N ILE A 140 2.72 -2.57 21.16
CA ILE A 140 1.83 -3.43 21.97
C ILE A 140 0.37 -3.07 21.69
N GLN A 141 0.04 -1.78 21.69
CA GLN A 141 -1.31 -1.32 21.41
C GLN A 141 -1.81 -1.78 20.03
N VAL A 142 -0.92 -1.80 19.03
CA VAL A 142 -1.26 -2.25 17.67
C VAL A 142 -1.45 -3.77 17.64
N ILE A 143 -0.47 -4.55 18.11
CA ILE A 143 -0.49 -6.01 17.95
C ILE A 143 -1.52 -6.70 18.84
N THR A 144 -1.98 -6.04 19.91
CA THR A 144 -3.04 -6.58 20.79
C THR A 144 -4.46 -6.34 20.25
N THR A 145 -4.62 -5.59 19.15
CA THR A 145 -5.94 -5.42 18.50
C THR A 145 -6.46 -6.69 17.85
N VAL A 146 -5.57 -7.62 17.51
CA VAL A 146 -5.90 -8.90 16.89
C VAL A 146 -5.33 -9.99 17.80
N HIS A 147 -6.18 -10.90 18.27
CA HIS A 147 -5.80 -12.01 19.15
C HIS A 147 -4.98 -13.07 18.41
N ASP A 148 -3.77 -12.69 17.99
CA ASP A 148 -2.84 -13.50 17.22
C ASP A 148 -1.88 -14.23 18.16
N ALA A 149 -1.66 -15.53 17.92
CA ALA A 149 -0.72 -16.35 18.68
C ALA A 149 0.72 -15.80 18.57
N GLU A 150 1.10 -15.23 17.42
CA GLU A 150 2.40 -14.60 17.23
C GLU A 150 2.58 -13.36 18.11
N ALA A 151 1.54 -12.55 18.25
CA ALA A 151 1.55 -11.38 19.13
C ALA A 151 1.71 -11.81 20.61
N ILE A 152 0.97 -12.82 21.04
CA ILE A 152 1.10 -13.38 22.40
C ILE A 152 2.52 -13.91 22.65
N ALA A 153 3.10 -14.61 21.68
CA ALA A 153 4.48 -15.12 21.79
C ALA A 153 5.50 -13.97 21.92
N ALA A 154 5.37 -12.91 21.12
CA ALA A 154 6.23 -11.74 21.17
C ALA A 154 6.11 -10.98 22.51
N LEU A 155 4.89 -10.83 23.04
CA LEU A 155 4.64 -10.21 24.35
C LEU A 155 5.28 -11.02 25.49
N ASN A 156 5.11 -12.33 25.48
CA ASN A 156 5.76 -13.22 26.45
C ASN A 156 7.29 -13.17 26.34
N GLN A 157 7.84 -13.07 25.14
CA GLN A 157 9.28 -12.89 24.94
C GLN A 157 9.77 -11.55 25.47
N LEU A 158 9.00 -10.47 25.30
CA LEU A 158 9.33 -9.15 25.83
C LEU A 158 9.43 -9.17 27.36
N LEU A 159 8.51 -9.87 28.05
CA LEU A 159 8.51 -9.99 29.52
C LEU A 159 9.75 -10.72 30.09
N LYS A 160 10.42 -11.55 29.30
CA LYS A 160 11.66 -12.24 29.69
C LYS A 160 12.84 -11.28 29.84
N ASN A 161 12.77 -10.08 29.24
CA ASN A 161 13.80 -9.06 29.41
C ASN A 161 13.72 -8.50 30.85
N LYS A 162 14.80 -8.68 31.63
CA LYS A 162 14.88 -8.21 33.02
C LYS A 162 14.92 -6.69 33.12
N ASP A 163 15.50 -6.03 32.12
CA ASP A 163 15.66 -4.58 32.05
C ASP A 163 14.47 -3.87 31.39
N LEU A 164 13.39 -4.61 31.13
CA LEU A 164 12.17 -4.04 30.57
C LEU A 164 11.62 -2.95 31.50
N ASN A 165 11.31 -1.79 30.92
CA ASN A 165 10.70 -0.68 31.62
C ASN A 165 9.44 -1.12 32.40
N LYS A 166 9.32 -0.69 33.67
CA LYS A 166 8.24 -1.10 34.57
C LYS A 166 6.84 -0.83 34.00
N THR A 167 6.62 0.34 33.40
CA THR A 167 5.34 0.71 32.79
C THR A 167 5.00 -0.19 31.60
N VAL A 168 6.00 -0.54 30.79
CA VAL A 168 5.82 -1.48 29.68
C VAL A 168 5.46 -2.87 30.20
N ARG A 169 6.18 -3.36 31.21
CA ARG A 169 5.90 -4.66 31.85
C ARG A 169 4.46 -4.74 32.37
N GLU A 170 4.05 -3.76 33.18
CA GLU A 170 2.70 -3.69 33.75
C GLU A 170 1.64 -3.65 32.64
N HIS A 171 1.90 -2.90 31.56
CA HIS A 171 0.99 -2.84 30.42
C HIS A 171 0.87 -4.19 29.70
N VAL A 172 1.99 -4.87 29.43
CA VAL A 172 1.99 -6.20 28.78
C VAL A 172 1.26 -7.23 29.63
N GLU A 173 1.55 -7.31 30.93
CA GLU A 173 0.90 -8.24 31.85
C GLU A 173 -0.61 -8.00 31.90
N LYS A 174 -1.05 -6.74 31.95
CA LYS A 174 -2.46 -6.37 31.87
C LYS A 174 -3.09 -6.84 30.56
N ARG A 175 -2.45 -6.57 29.42
CA ARG A 175 -2.95 -6.96 28.09
C ARG A 175 -3.07 -8.46 27.92
N LEU A 176 -2.07 -9.22 28.34
CA LEU A 176 -2.11 -10.69 28.27
C LEU A 176 -3.27 -11.25 29.10
N LYS A 177 -3.48 -10.73 30.32
CA LYS A 177 -4.62 -11.13 31.17
C LYS A 177 -5.98 -10.81 30.53
N GLU A 178 -6.10 -9.65 29.89
CA GLU A 178 -7.31 -9.28 29.15
C GLU A 178 -7.58 -10.27 28.00
N MET A 179 -6.54 -10.63 27.24
CA MET A 179 -6.64 -11.57 26.12
C MET A 179 -7.02 -12.99 26.58
N GLU A 180 -6.46 -13.47 27.69
CA GLU A 180 -6.84 -14.77 28.29
C GLU A 180 -8.31 -14.78 28.75
N SER A 181 -8.79 -13.67 29.32
CA SER A 181 -10.17 -13.57 29.81
C SER A 181 -11.25 -13.52 28.71
N GLN A 182 -10.86 -13.22 27.47
CA GLN A 182 -11.76 -13.07 26.33
C GLN A 182 -11.90 -14.36 25.50
N GLY A 183 -11.26 -15.45 25.92
CA GLY A 183 -11.45 -16.79 25.35
C GLY A 183 -10.37 -17.17 24.35
N MET A 184 -9.46 -18.03 24.82
CA MET A 184 -8.93 -19.13 24.03
C MET A 184 -9.78 -20.38 24.29
#